data_AF-A0A2G9G2Q3-F1
#
_entry.id   AF-A0A2G9G2Q3-F1
#
_cell.length_a   1.000
_cell.length_b   1.000
_cell.length_c   1.000
_cell.angle_alpha   90.00
_cell.angle_beta   90.00
_cell.angle_gamma   90.00
#
_symmetry.space_group_name_H-M   'P 1'
#
loop_
_entity.id
_entity.type
_entity.pdbx_description
1 polymer ?
#
loop_
_entity_poly.entity_id
_entity_poly.type
_entity_poly.pdbx_seq_one_letter_code
_entity_poly.pdbx_strand_id
1 'polypeptide(L)'
;MNIPHSLVGVADSATTHTILKDEKYLSHLTMDETNINIISGSIKLIEGSRRANILLPRGMKFVIGDALFSSKSQRSLLSFKDICRNGYHIET
;
A
#
# COMPACT_ATOMS: atom_id res chain seq x y z
N MET A 1 5.39 -4.40 -23.95
CA MET A 1 4.88 -3.17 -23.31
C MET A 1 5.64 -2.99 -22.00
N ASN A 2 6.56 -2.03 -21.93
CA ASN A 2 7.36 -1.80 -20.73
C ASN A 2 6.48 -1.01 -19.74
N ILE A 3 6.00 -1.63 -18.67
CA ILE A 3 5.22 -0.93 -17.63
C ILE A 3 6.26 -0.33 -16.68
N PRO A 4 6.53 0.99 -16.72
CA PRO A 4 7.68 1.54 -16.01
C PRO A 4 7.51 1.55 -14.48
N HIS A 5 6.31 1.20 -13.97
CA HIS A 5 5.93 1.39 -12.58
C HIS A 5 4.99 0.30 -12.06
N SER A 6 5.34 -0.98 -12.25
CA SER A 6 4.58 -2.05 -11.60
C SER A 6 4.78 -1.98 -10.09
N LEU A 7 3.70 -1.84 -9.33
CA LEU A 7 3.71 -2.05 -7.89
C LEU A 7 4.17 -3.49 -7.59
N VAL A 8 5.25 -3.63 -6.83
CA VAL A 8 5.69 -4.90 -6.24
C VAL A 8 5.52 -4.78 -4.73
N GLY A 9 4.82 -5.73 -4.14
CA GLY A 9 4.53 -5.75 -2.71
C GLY A 9 4.19 -7.15 -2.24
N VAL A 10 4.02 -7.29 -0.93
CA VAL A 10 3.59 -8.54 -0.29
C VAL A 10 2.13 -8.42 0.11
N ALA A 11 1.32 -9.39 -0.29
CA ALA A 11 -0.04 -9.52 0.21
C ALA A 11 0.03 -10.04 1.65
N ASP A 12 -0.58 -9.28 2.57
CA ASP A 12 -0.55 -9.58 3.99
C ASP A 12 -1.99 -9.61 4.53
N SER A 13 -2.38 -10.75 5.09
CA SER A 13 -3.71 -10.96 5.67
C SER A 13 -3.82 -10.48 7.11
N ALA A 14 -2.69 -10.30 7.80
CA ALA A 14 -2.61 -9.83 9.17
C ALA A 14 -2.50 -8.30 9.27
N THR A 15 -2.22 -7.59 8.16
CA THR A 15 -2.23 -6.13 8.15
C THR A 15 -3.63 -5.54 8.01
N THR A 16 -3.89 -4.48 8.75
CA THR A 16 -5.12 -3.69 8.68
C THR A 16 -5.08 -2.61 7.60
N HIS A 17 -3.88 -2.18 7.21
CA HIS A 17 -3.65 -1.09 6.26
C HIS A 17 -2.69 -1.53 5.15
N THR A 18 -2.91 -0.99 3.95
CA THR A 18 -1.91 -1.06 2.88
C THR A 18 -0.84 0.00 3.11
N ILE A 19 0.43 -0.41 3.10
CA ILE A 19 1.59 0.46 3.26
C ILE A 19 2.38 0.48 1.94
N LEU A 20 2.56 1.66 1.38
CA LEU A 20 3.30 1.88 0.14
C LEU A 20 4.67 2.48 0.45
N LYS A 21 5.69 1.89 -0.15
CA LYS A 21 7.07 2.39 -0.05
C LYS A 21 7.34 3.63 -0.90
N ASP A 22 6.61 3.77 -1.99
CA ASP A 22 6.89 4.76 -3.03
C ASP A 22 5.69 5.71 -3.16
N GLU A 23 5.94 7.00 -3.01
CA GLU A 23 4.90 8.02 -3.00
C GLU A 23 4.26 8.21 -4.37
N LYS A 24 4.90 7.76 -5.47
CA LYS A 24 4.39 7.93 -6.84
C LYS A 24 3.01 7.29 -7.09
N TYR A 25 2.61 6.36 -6.22
CA TYR A 25 1.31 5.69 -6.27
C TYR A 25 0.17 6.50 -5.63
N LEU A 26 0.53 7.56 -4.90
CA LEU A 26 -0.39 8.45 -4.19
C LEU A 26 -0.61 9.69 -5.06
N SER A 27 -1.86 10.17 -5.14
CA SER A 27 -2.16 11.33 -5.97
C SER A 27 -1.61 12.64 -5.41
N HIS A 28 -1.63 12.80 -4.08
CA HIS A 28 -1.05 13.91 -3.33
C HIS A 28 -0.80 13.44 -1.90
N LEU A 29 0.44 13.22 -1.51
CA LEU A 29 0.76 12.80 -0.14
C LEU A 29 0.41 13.90 0.86
N THR A 30 -0.39 13.59 1.87
CA THR A 30 -0.53 14.46 3.05
C THR A 30 0.45 13.94 4.10
N MET A 31 1.46 14.74 4.41
CA MET A 31 2.43 14.40 5.45
C MET A 31 1.72 14.45 6.81
N ASP A 32 1.68 13.31 7.48
CA ASP A 32 1.10 13.16 8.81
C ASP A 32 1.81 12.00 9.50
N GLU A 33 2.81 12.35 10.31
CA GLU A 33 3.64 11.35 10.98
C GLU A 33 2.85 10.65 12.07
N THR A 34 2.60 9.35 11.88
CA THR A 34 1.78 8.56 12.80
C THR A 34 2.52 7.31 13.27
N ASN A 35 2.19 6.87 14.48
CA ASN A 35 2.65 5.60 15.02
C ASN A 35 1.75 4.47 14.49
N ILE A 36 2.37 3.36 14.11
CA ILE A 36 1.67 2.11 13.82
C ILE A 36 2.08 1.05 14.84
N ASN A 37 1.14 0.15 15.15
CA ASN A 37 1.43 -1.01 15.97
C ASN A 37 1.83 -2.17 15.06
N ILE A 38 3.04 -2.69 15.30
CA ILE A 38 3.52 -3.94 14.74
C ILE A 38 3.65 -4.97 15.87
N ILE A 39 3.95 -6.23 15.52
CA ILE A 39 4.05 -7.33 16.51
C ILE A 39 5.06 -7.00 17.62
N SER A 40 6.15 -6.29 17.30
CA SER A 40 7.18 -5.91 18.27
C SER A 40 6.90 -4.61 19.05
N GLY A 41 5.73 -3.98 18.87
CA GLY A 41 5.36 -2.75 19.55
C GLY A 41 4.95 -1.62 18.61
N SER A 42 4.84 -0.40 19.14
CA SER A 42 4.53 0.79 18.35
C SER A 42 5.80 1.40 17.75
N ILE A 43 5.73 1.82 16.48
CA ILE A 43 6.84 2.48 15.78
C ILE A 43 6.32 3.66 14.96
N LYS A 44 7.10 4.75 14.97
CA LYS A 44 6.87 5.94 14.13
C LYS A 44 7.39 5.68 12.71
N LEU A 45 6.63 4.89 11.94
CA LEU A 45 7.03 4.43 10.61
C LEU A 45 6.33 5.18 9.46
N ILE A 46 5.15 5.73 9.70
CA ILE A 46 4.31 6.32 8.65
C ILE A 46 4.62 7.81 8.53
N GLU A 47 4.85 8.23 7.29
CA GLU A 47 5.22 9.60 6.93
C GLU A 47 4.02 10.39 6.38
N GLY A 48 2.97 9.69 5.96
CA GLY A 48 1.71 10.29 5.57
C GLY A 48 0.72 9.27 5.05
N SER A 49 -0.44 9.75 4.61
CA SER A 49 -1.48 8.90 4.03
C SER A 49 -2.28 9.62 2.94
N ARG A 50 -2.82 8.84 2.01
CA ARG A 50 -3.76 9.30 0.97
C ARG A 50 -4.40 8.10 0.28
N ARG A 51 -5.44 8.35 -0.50
CA ARG A 51 -5.90 7.43 -1.56
C ARG A 51 -4.77 7.13 -2.55
N ALA A 52 -4.55 5.85 -2.85
CA ALA A 52 -3.67 5.40 -3.92
C ALA A 52 -4.49 4.88 -5.11
N ASN A 53 -4.09 5.25 -6.32
CA ASN A 53 -4.67 4.74 -7.56
C ASN A 53 -3.56 4.10 -8.38
N ILE A 54 -3.51 2.77 -8.38
CA ILE A 54 -2.41 2.00 -8.94
C ILE A 54 -2.87 1.31 -10.22
N LEU A 55 -2.07 1.40 -11.27
CA LEU A 55 -2.29 0.65 -12.50
C LEU A 55 -1.48 -0.64 -12.45
N LEU A 56 -2.18 -1.77 -12.33
CA LEU A 56 -1.57 -3.08 -12.41
C LEU A 56 -1.24 -3.46 -13.87
N PRO A 57 -0.41 -4.50 -14.08
CA PRO A 57 -0.27 -5.09 -15.41
C PRO A 57 -1.62 -5.37 -16.06
N ARG A 58 -1.69 -5.20 -17.38
CA ARG A 58 -2.93 -5.31 -18.19
C ARG A 58 -3.95 -4.19 -17.99
N GLY A 59 -3.56 -3.08 -17.35
CA GLY A 59 -4.39 -1.88 -17.25
C GLY A 59 -5.49 -1.98 -16.19
N MET A 60 -5.42 -2.97 -15.30
CA MET A 60 -6.39 -3.12 -14.21
C MET A 60 -6.12 -2.06 -13.14
N LYS A 61 -7.19 -1.44 -12.62
CA LYS A 61 -7.07 -0.44 -11.56
C LYS A 61 -7.09 -1.12 -10.20
N PHE A 62 -6.21 -0.68 -9.32
CA PHE A 62 -6.18 -1.07 -7.92
C PHE A 62 -6.24 0.19 -7.06
N VAL A 63 -7.37 0.38 -6.40
CA VAL A 63 -7.71 1.59 -5.65
C VAL A 63 -7.71 1.29 -4.16
N ILE A 64 -6.87 1.99 -3.41
CA ILE A 64 -6.82 1.90 -1.96
C ILE A 64 -7.34 3.20 -1.39
N GLY A 65 -8.37 3.12 -0.55
CA GLY A 65 -9.05 4.31 -0.01
C GLY A 65 -8.15 5.16 0.89
N ASP A 66 -7.39 4.50 1.76
CA ASP A 66 -6.48 5.10 2.72
C ASP A 66 -5.18 4.27 2.77
N ALA A 67 -4.25 4.60 1.88
CA ALA A 67 -2.93 3.98 1.83
C ALA A 67 -1.96 4.79 2.69
N LEU A 68 -1.19 4.09 3.51
CA LEU A 68 -0.14 4.70 4.31
C LEU A 68 1.16 4.74 3.51
N PHE A 69 1.92 5.81 3.65
CA PHE A 69 3.22 5.97 3.03
C PHE A 69 4.34 5.78 4.06
N SER A 70 5.36 5.02 3.69
CA SER A 70 6.58 4.90 4.47
C SER A 70 7.78 4.68 3.56
N SER A 71 8.61 5.71 3.38
CA SER A 71 9.87 5.57 2.63
C SER A 71 10.84 4.58 3.30
N LYS A 72 10.71 4.39 4.62
CA LYS A 72 11.51 3.47 5.45
C LYS A 72 11.12 2.00 5.28
N SER A 73 9.96 1.71 4.71
CA SER A 73 9.54 0.32 4.48
C SER A 73 10.43 -0.35 3.44
N GLN A 74 10.84 -1.60 3.71
CA GLN A 74 11.66 -2.37 2.76
C GLN A 74 10.87 -2.70 1.48
N ARG A 75 9.57 -2.99 1.64
CA ARG A 75 8.63 -3.40 0.59
C ARG A 75 7.25 -2.83 0.86
N SER A 76 6.43 -2.66 -0.18
CA SER A 76 5.02 -2.35 0.02
C SER A 76 4.28 -3.55 0.62
N LEU A 77 3.36 -3.32 1.54
CA LEU A 77 2.45 -4.32 2.11
C LEU A 77 1.04 -4.02 1.63
N LEU A 78 0.38 -5.00 1.01
CA LEU A 78 -0.97 -4.86 0.48
C LEU A 78 -1.92 -5.62 1.39
N SER A 79 -2.91 -4.92 1.93
CA SER A 79 -3.89 -5.56 2.81
C SER A 79 -4.80 -6.48 1.99
N PHE A 80 -5.06 -7.68 2.51
CA PHE A 80 -6.08 -8.57 1.91
C PHE A 80 -7.44 -7.88 1.78
N LYS A 81 -7.78 -7.02 2.76
CA LYS A 81 -9.00 -6.21 2.72
C LYS A 81 -9.10 -5.36 1.45
N ASP A 82 -8.03 -4.66 1.07
CA ASP A 82 -8.02 -3.82 -0.13
C ASP A 82 -7.98 -4.67 -1.40
N ILE A 83 -7.22 -5.76 -1.42
CA ILE A 83 -7.16 -6.72 -2.53
C ILE A 83 -8.57 -7.26 -2.85
N CYS A 84 -9.25 -7.82 -1.84
CA CYS A 84 -10.60 -8.35 -1.97
C CYS A 84 -11.62 -7.26 -2.35
N ARG A 85 -11.49 -6.06 -1.79
CA ARG A 85 -12.39 -4.93 -2.11
C ARG A 85 -12.26 -4.48 -3.57
N ASN A 86 -11.12 -4.69 -4.19
CA ASN A 86 -10.91 -4.44 -5.62
C ASN A 86 -11.30 -5.65 -6.51
N GLY A 87 -11.87 -6.70 -5.94
CA GLY A 87 -12.36 -7.87 -6.68
C GLY A 87 -11.27 -8.86 -7.11
N TYR A 88 -10.06 -8.73 -6.56
CA TYR A 88 -8.99 -9.69 -6.81
C TYR A 88 -9.09 -10.84 -5.81
N HIS A 89 -9.10 -12.07 -6.33
CA HIS A 89 -8.98 -13.27 -5.53
C HIS A 89 -7.53 -13.76 -5.57
N ILE A 90 -6.93 -13.93 -4.40
CA ILE A 90 -5.60 -14.53 -4.26
C ILE A 90 -5.82 -15.80 -3.45
N GLU A 91 -5.61 -16.94 -4.10
CA GLU A 91 -5.47 -18.21 -3.42
C GLU A 91 -4.05 -18.27 -2.83
N THR A 92 -3.95 -18.69 -1.57
CA THR A 92 -2.68 -18.81 -0.83
C THR A 92 -2.46 -20.24 -0.38
#